data_AF-A0AAV6RTN3-F1
#
_entry.id   AF-A0AAV6RTN3-F1
#
_cell.length_a   1.000
_cell.length_b   1.000
_cell.length_c   1.000
_cell.angle_alpha   90.00
_cell.angle_beta   90.00
_cell.angle_gamma   90.00
#
_symmetry.space_group_name_H-M   'P 1'
#
loop_
_entity.id
_entity.type
_entity.pdbx_description
1 polymer ?
#
loop_
_entity_poly.entity_id
_entity_poly.type
_entity_poly.pdbx_seq_one_letter_code
_entity_poly.pdbx_strand_id
1 'polypeptide(L)'
;MSRPLALLVVVLVSVCGHWRLAAADVGDFTPCLQFFYRSWPPKGLIGTPICQRYDNQYRFATLYSRARRSPWFSAYVYTVPQGKRPSTFWKFEPQLAYPGAAGNMIRFPPGPLDQNVVDSQAVEPDYINSTYSRGHMNPSLHHRTHEDRTATFTLTNVVPQKAGSNDGPWEKLEQTVNKSLAAFCLGQAYVVTGAIPYQSEEHWLKNHRVAVPEYMWSAYCCPKYNSSLPEELRNTFPTYAAIGRNDCNSSEEIVPVSKTAKKEFRGYDVRRMSLETLEMYLRDRLSAVVSVFYERCSGSH
;
A
#
# COMPACT_ATOMS: atom_id res chain seq x y z
N MET A 1 -24.43 80.13 2.62
CA MET A 1 -23.36 79.22 2.19
C MET A 1 -23.42 77.97 3.06
N SER A 2 -24.14 76.94 2.63
CA SER A 2 -24.33 75.70 3.40
C SER A 2 -23.80 74.53 2.59
N ARG A 3 -22.79 73.85 3.14
CA ARG A 3 -22.05 72.72 2.56
C ARG A 3 -22.93 71.47 2.47
N PRO A 4 -22.78 70.61 1.45
CA PRO A 4 -23.47 69.32 1.42
C PRO A 4 -22.73 68.31 2.31
N LEU A 5 -23.51 67.51 3.04
CA LEU A 5 -23.04 66.40 3.87
C LEU A 5 -22.79 65.18 2.96
N ALA A 6 -21.57 64.66 2.91
CA ALA A 6 -21.25 63.43 2.20
C ALA A 6 -21.66 62.21 3.05
N LEU A 7 -22.54 61.35 2.52
CA LEU A 7 -22.85 60.06 3.11
C LEU A 7 -21.66 59.10 2.90
N LEU A 8 -21.06 58.64 4.00
CA LEU A 8 -20.04 57.60 3.98
C LEU A 8 -20.74 56.24 4.03
N VAL A 9 -20.72 55.50 2.92
CA VAL A 9 -21.17 54.10 2.86
C VAL A 9 -20.02 53.21 3.35
N VAL A 10 -20.18 52.64 4.54
CA VAL A 10 -19.25 51.64 5.08
C VAL A 10 -19.60 50.29 4.47
N VAL A 11 -18.80 49.83 3.51
CA VAL A 11 -18.89 48.46 2.97
C VAL A 11 -18.17 47.53 3.93
N LEU A 12 -18.94 46.78 4.74
CA LEU A 12 -18.44 45.67 5.53
C LEU A 12 -18.07 44.51 4.60
N VAL A 13 -16.78 44.42 4.24
CA VAL A 13 -16.24 43.24 3.55
C VAL A 13 -16.14 42.12 4.58
N SER A 14 -17.17 41.26 4.60
CA SER A 14 -17.13 40.01 5.36
C SER A 14 -16.12 39.07 4.72
N VAL A 15 -14.88 39.10 5.23
CA VAL A 15 -13.87 38.08 4.92
C VAL A 15 -14.27 36.81 5.66
N CYS A 16 -15.21 36.05 5.10
CA CYS A 16 -15.42 34.66 5.47
C CYS A 16 -14.21 33.86 4.99
N GLY A 17 -13.12 33.95 5.76
CA GLY A 17 -12.00 33.04 5.68
C GLY A 17 -12.55 31.64 5.87
N HIS A 18 -12.72 30.92 4.77
CA HIS A 18 -12.98 29.50 4.82
C HIS A 18 -11.71 28.88 5.39
N TRP A 19 -11.66 28.72 6.72
CA TRP A 19 -10.80 27.73 7.31
C TRP A 19 -11.23 26.40 6.70
N ARG A 20 -10.55 26.01 5.62
CA ARG A 20 -10.53 24.61 5.21
C ARG A 20 -9.91 23.90 6.39
N LEU A 21 -10.75 23.38 7.29
CA LEU A 21 -10.38 22.28 8.16
C LEU A 21 -9.62 21.31 7.26
N ALA A 22 -8.32 21.13 7.53
CA ALA A 22 -7.52 20.19 6.77
C ALA A 22 -8.30 18.88 6.80
N ALA A 23 -8.79 18.44 5.64
CA ALA A 23 -9.48 17.16 5.56
C ALA A 23 -8.51 16.12 6.13
N ALA A 24 -8.96 15.34 7.10
CA ALA A 24 -8.13 14.27 7.64
C ALA A 24 -7.80 13.31 6.49
N ASP A 25 -6.52 13.04 6.30
CA ASP A 25 -6.05 12.06 5.31
C ASP A 25 -6.22 10.62 5.83
N VAL A 26 -6.77 10.46 7.04
CA VAL A 26 -7.12 9.21 7.70
C VAL A 26 -8.63 9.15 7.93
N GLY A 27 -9.26 8.03 7.55
CA GLY A 27 -10.67 7.75 7.79
C GLY A 27 -11.49 7.53 6.52
N ASP A 28 -11.06 8.05 5.38
CA ASP A 28 -11.71 7.88 4.08
C ASP A 28 -10.70 7.97 2.91
N PHE A 29 -11.01 7.32 1.79
CA PHE A 29 -10.21 7.36 0.56
C PHE A 29 -10.60 8.46 -0.42
N THR A 30 -11.69 9.22 -0.19
CA THR A 30 -12.14 10.29 -1.10
C THR A 30 -11.02 11.21 -1.60
N PRO A 31 -10.05 11.67 -0.77
CA PRO A 31 -8.96 12.54 -1.24
C PRO A 31 -7.94 11.87 -2.18
N CYS A 32 -7.93 10.54 -2.23
CA CYS A 32 -6.92 9.76 -2.95
C CYS A 32 -7.49 8.66 -3.84
N LEU A 33 -8.74 8.81 -4.31
CA LEU A 33 -9.41 7.84 -5.17
C LEU A 33 -8.67 7.58 -6.49
N GLN A 34 -7.83 8.50 -6.95
CA GLN A 34 -7.00 8.35 -8.16
C GLN A 34 -6.03 7.16 -8.11
N PHE A 35 -5.74 6.59 -6.93
CA PHE A 35 -4.89 5.40 -6.82
C PHE A 35 -5.63 4.08 -7.04
N PHE A 36 -6.94 4.15 -7.28
CA PHE A 36 -7.78 2.99 -7.51
C PHE A 36 -8.35 3.02 -8.92
N TYR A 37 -8.36 1.86 -9.57
CA TYR A 37 -8.96 1.73 -10.90
C TYR A 37 -10.43 2.18 -10.85
N ARG A 38 -10.79 3.12 -11.72
CA ARG A 38 -12.11 3.77 -11.75
C ARG A 38 -12.56 4.38 -10.42
N SER A 39 -11.61 4.90 -9.62
CA SER A 39 -11.91 5.51 -8.31
C SER A 39 -12.65 4.56 -7.36
N TRP A 40 -12.35 3.27 -7.45
CA TRP A 40 -13.06 2.23 -6.73
C TRP A 40 -12.09 1.43 -5.84
N PRO A 41 -12.04 1.72 -4.52
CA PRO A 41 -11.19 0.97 -3.59
C PRO A 41 -11.64 -0.48 -3.44
N PRO A 42 -10.71 -1.42 -3.17
CA PRO A 42 -11.03 -2.81 -2.85
C PRO A 42 -12.12 -2.92 -1.78
N LYS A 43 -13.02 -3.90 -1.94
CA LYS A 43 -14.16 -4.15 -1.03
C LYS A 43 -13.95 -5.44 -0.24
N GLY A 44 -14.70 -5.60 0.85
CA GLY A 44 -14.69 -6.80 1.70
C GLY A 44 -13.74 -6.73 2.89
N LEU A 45 -12.90 -5.69 2.99
CA LEU A 45 -11.95 -5.52 4.09
C LEU A 45 -12.33 -4.31 4.94
N ILE A 46 -12.23 -4.47 6.26
CA ILE A 46 -12.52 -3.42 7.23
C ILE A 46 -11.20 -2.97 7.85
N GLY A 47 -10.94 -1.67 7.78
CA GLY A 47 -9.75 -1.05 8.33
C GLY A 47 -9.89 0.47 8.37
N THR A 48 -8.79 1.14 8.68
CA THR A 48 -8.66 2.59 8.64
C THR A 48 -8.10 3.00 7.29
N PRO A 49 -8.87 3.67 6.41
CA PRO A 49 -8.34 4.23 5.18
C PRO A 49 -7.30 5.32 5.48
N ILE A 50 -6.20 5.33 4.72
CA ILE A 50 -5.14 6.34 4.80
C ILE A 50 -4.79 6.76 3.37
N CYS A 51 -4.95 8.05 3.08
CA CYS A 51 -4.39 8.71 1.92
C CYS A 51 -2.96 9.17 2.25
N GLN A 52 -1.98 8.43 1.76
CA GLN A 52 -0.58 8.59 2.16
C GLN A 52 -0.02 9.86 1.52
N ARG A 53 0.17 10.90 2.35
CA ARG A 53 0.58 12.22 1.88
C ARG A 53 2.03 12.50 2.26
N TYR A 54 2.86 12.83 1.27
CA TYR A 54 4.26 13.20 1.47
C TYR A 54 4.59 14.41 0.60
N ASP A 55 5.20 15.40 1.24
CA ASP A 55 5.51 16.69 0.64
C ASP A 55 4.26 17.37 0.04
N ASN A 56 3.18 17.39 0.83
CA ASN A 56 1.87 17.96 0.50
C ASN A 56 1.17 17.35 -0.72
N GLN A 57 1.64 16.20 -1.22
CA GLN A 57 1.03 15.48 -2.32
C GLN A 57 0.63 14.09 -1.87
N TYR A 58 -0.57 13.64 -2.28
CA TYR A 58 -0.96 12.25 -2.12
C TYR A 58 -0.10 11.38 -3.03
N ARG A 59 0.41 10.27 -2.50
CA ARG A 59 1.39 9.41 -3.19
C ARG A 59 0.86 8.01 -3.45
N PHE A 60 0.06 7.48 -2.52
CA PHE A 60 -0.63 6.19 -2.62
C PHE A 60 -1.73 6.11 -1.55
N ALA A 61 -2.45 4.99 -1.51
CA ALA A 61 -3.48 4.73 -0.51
C ALA A 61 -3.17 3.45 0.26
N THR A 62 -3.57 3.38 1.53
CA THR A 62 -3.41 2.20 2.38
C THR A 62 -4.68 1.96 3.18
N LEU A 63 -5.16 0.72 3.24
CA LEU A 63 -6.15 0.30 4.23
C LEU A 63 -5.39 -0.32 5.40
N TYR A 64 -5.38 0.36 6.55
CA TYR A 64 -4.57 -0.01 7.69
C TYR A 64 -5.38 -0.73 8.76
N SER A 65 -4.86 -1.83 9.33
CA SER A 65 -5.45 -2.46 10.50
C SER A 65 -4.79 -1.94 11.77
N ARG A 66 -5.52 -1.13 12.54
CA ARG A 66 -5.03 -0.60 13.83
C ARG A 66 -4.74 -1.73 14.83
N ALA A 67 -5.60 -2.75 14.89
CA ALA A 67 -5.44 -3.89 15.80
C ALA A 67 -4.17 -4.70 15.48
N ARG A 68 -3.84 -4.85 14.19
CA ARG A 68 -2.64 -5.59 13.73
C ARG A 68 -1.39 -4.73 13.64
N ARG A 69 -1.56 -3.41 13.70
CA ARG A 69 -0.55 -2.40 13.37
C ARG A 69 0.15 -2.67 12.03
N SER A 70 -0.58 -3.18 11.05
CA SER A 70 -0.08 -3.52 9.72
C SER A 70 -1.15 -3.26 8.65
N PRO A 71 -0.76 -3.00 7.39
CA PRO A 71 -1.70 -2.79 6.30
C PRO A 71 -2.43 -4.07 5.91
N TRP A 72 -3.73 -3.95 5.65
CA TRP A 72 -4.46 -4.96 4.88
C TRP A 72 -4.02 -4.92 3.42
N PHE A 73 -3.90 -3.71 2.86
CA PHE A 73 -3.31 -3.48 1.55
C PHE A 73 -2.77 -2.05 1.40
N SER A 74 -1.88 -1.86 0.42
CA SER A 74 -1.59 -0.57 -0.19
C SER A 74 -1.95 -0.61 -1.69
N ALA A 75 -2.50 0.49 -2.20
CA ALA A 75 -2.90 0.67 -3.59
C ALA A 75 -2.21 1.90 -4.19
N TYR A 76 -1.72 1.79 -5.42
CA TYR A 76 -0.94 2.84 -6.08
C TYR A 76 -1.04 2.74 -7.61
N VAL A 77 -0.74 3.87 -8.28
CA VAL A 77 -0.54 3.89 -9.73
C VAL A 77 0.92 3.59 -10.01
N TYR A 78 1.18 2.55 -10.80
CA TYR A 78 2.52 2.21 -11.25
C TYR A 78 3.07 3.29 -12.19
N THR A 79 4.34 3.64 -12.01
CA THR A 79 5.08 4.44 -12.97
C THR A 79 6.45 3.82 -13.24
N VAL A 80 6.90 3.87 -14.50
CA VAL A 80 8.20 3.31 -14.87
C VAL A 80 9.30 3.96 -14.03
N PRO A 81 10.03 3.19 -13.22
CA PRO A 81 10.98 3.73 -12.25
C PRO A 81 12.17 4.41 -12.96
N GLN A 82 12.59 5.57 -12.46
CA GLN A 82 13.76 6.29 -12.96
C GLN A 82 14.74 6.57 -11.82
N GLY A 83 15.81 5.79 -11.73
CA GLY A 83 16.83 5.89 -10.69
C GLY A 83 16.79 4.75 -9.67
N LYS A 84 17.49 4.92 -8.55
CA LYS A 84 17.70 3.87 -7.54
C LYS A 84 16.78 4.02 -6.33
N ARG A 85 16.70 2.97 -5.52
CA ARG A 85 16.05 2.99 -4.20
C ARG A 85 16.67 4.10 -3.35
N PRO A 86 15.87 5.01 -2.75
CA PRO A 86 16.40 6.11 -1.94
C PRO A 86 16.96 5.61 -0.61
N SER A 87 18.01 6.27 -0.13
CA SER A 87 18.44 6.19 1.27
C SER A 87 17.69 7.26 2.05
N THR A 88 16.67 6.86 2.81
CA THR A 88 15.78 7.78 3.55
C THR A 88 15.42 7.19 4.90
N PHE A 89 14.99 8.06 5.81
CA PHE A 89 14.39 7.71 7.09
C PHE A 89 12.97 7.15 6.93
N TRP A 90 12.62 6.26 7.85
CA TRP A 90 11.27 5.76 8.05
C TRP A 90 10.36 6.84 8.62
N LYS A 91 9.08 6.74 8.25
CA LYS A 91 8.04 7.71 8.59
C LYS A 91 6.85 7.02 9.25
N PHE A 92 6.00 7.84 9.86
CA PHE A 92 4.75 7.44 10.47
C PHE A 92 3.63 8.43 10.16
N GLU A 93 2.39 8.00 10.41
CA GLU A 93 1.20 8.81 10.19
C GLU A 93 0.79 9.47 11.52
N PRO A 94 1.02 10.78 11.71
CA PRO A 94 0.72 11.44 12.99
C PRO A 94 -0.79 11.43 13.29
N GLN A 95 -1.61 11.39 12.25
CA GLN A 95 -3.08 11.33 12.31
C GLN A 95 -3.62 10.04 12.93
N LEU A 96 -2.84 8.95 12.95
CA LEU A 96 -3.23 7.74 13.64
C LEU A 96 -3.19 7.90 15.16
N ALA A 97 -2.27 8.72 15.67
CA ALA A 97 -2.14 9.06 17.09
C ALA A 97 -3.03 10.25 17.48
N TYR A 98 -3.08 11.27 16.60
CA TYR A 98 -3.74 12.55 16.86
C TYR A 98 -4.63 12.92 15.66
N PRO A 99 -5.96 12.72 15.73
CA PRO A 99 -6.85 12.97 14.59
C PRO A 99 -6.80 14.39 14.00
N GLY A 100 -6.39 15.39 14.79
CA GLY A 100 -6.20 16.78 14.34
C GLY A 100 -4.80 17.12 13.81
N ALA A 101 -3.90 16.15 13.70
CA ALA A 101 -2.54 16.39 13.21
C ALA A 101 -2.51 16.71 11.71
N ALA A 102 -1.42 17.34 11.27
CA ALA A 102 -1.19 17.62 9.86
C ALA A 102 -1.14 16.33 9.04
N GLY A 103 -1.66 16.40 7.82
CA GLY A 103 -1.86 15.24 6.99
C GLY A 103 -0.61 14.54 6.43
N ASN A 104 0.55 15.20 6.44
CA ASN A 104 1.77 14.59 5.91
C ASN A 104 2.32 13.52 6.85
N MET A 105 2.80 12.41 6.26
CA MET A 105 3.66 11.48 6.96
C MET A 105 4.95 12.20 7.39
N ILE A 106 5.43 11.89 8.60
CA ILE A 106 6.60 12.55 9.18
C ILE A 106 7.66 11.53 9.58
N ARG A 107 8.93 11.93 9.50
CA ARG A 107 10.07 11.08 9.89
C ARG A 107 9.98 10.78 11.39
N PHE A 108 10.36 9.58 11.79
CA PHE A 108 10.55 9.30 13.21
C PHE A 108 11.64 10.21 13.80
N PRO A 109 11.40 10.84 14.95
CA PRO A 109 12.41 11.64 15.62
C PRO A 109 13.50 10.72 16.21
N PRO A 110 14.75 11.22 16.35
CA PRO A 110 15.74 10.52 17.14
C PRO A 110 15.34 10.53 18.63
N GLY A 111 15.64 9.44 19.34
CA GLY A 111 15.39 9.33 20.78
C GLY A 111 14.05 8.69 21.16
N PRO A 112 13.52 8.97 22.36
CA PRO A 112 12.27 8.40 22.84
C PRO A 112 11.09 8.76 21.92
N LEU A 113 10.27 7.76 21.62
CA LEU A 113 9.05 7.96 20.83
C LEU A 113 7.88 8.33 21.72
N ASP A 114 7.01 9.19 21.20
CA ASP A 114 5.73 9.51 21.80
C ASP A 114 4.87 8.25 21.96
N GLN A 115 4.37 8.01 23.18
CA GLN A 115 3.60 6.83 23.52
C GLN A 115 2.30 6.70 22.71
N ASN A 116 1.64 7.80 22.35
CA ASN A 116 0.44 7.75 21.49
C ASN A 116 0.77 7.28 20.07
N VAL A 117 1.95 7.63 19.56
CA VAL A 117 2.45 7.12 18.27
C VAL A 117 2.76 5.62 18.39
N VAL A 118 3.44 5.23 19.47
CA VAL A 118 3.74 3.83 19.77
C VAL A 118 2.45 3.02 19.88
N ASP A 119 1.39 3.51 20.52
CA ASP A 119 0.18 2.71 20.71
C ASP A 119 -0.71 2.61 19.46
N SER A 120 -0.66 3.62 18.59
CA SER A 120 -1.53 3.73 17.42
C SER A 120 -1.04 2.98 16.17
N GLN A 121 0.26 2.72 16.04
CA GLN A 121 0.85 2.14 14.82
C GLN A 121 2.19 1.45 15.06
N ALA A 122 2.71 0.77 14.04
CA ALA A 122 4.04 0.18 14.09
C ALA A 122 5.11 1.27 14.14
N VAL A 123 6.16 1.04 14.93
CA VAL A 123 7.29 1.97 15.10
C VAL A 123 8.62 1.29 14.80
N GLU A 124 9.68 2.06 14.53
CA GLU A 124 10.98 1.49 14.18
C GLU A 124 11.52 0.45 15.19
N PRO A 125 11.41 0.67 16.53
CA PRO A 125 11.81 -0.31 17.53
C PRO A 125 11.13 -1.67 17.41
N ASP A 126 9.92 -1.75 16.84
CA ASP A 126 9.20 -3.03 16.67
C ASP A 126 9.97 -4.00 15.77
N TYR A 127 10.72 -3.48 14.80
CA TYR A 127 11.46 -4.26 13.81
C TYR A 127 12.92 -4.51 14.20
N ILE A 128 13.48 -3.73 15.13
CA ILE A 128 14.87 -3.90 15.59
C ILE A 128 15.02 -5.27 16.27
N ASN A 129 16.03 -6.05 15.91
CA ASN A 129 16.29 -7.40 16.46
C ASN A 129 15.12 -8.40 16.26
N SER A 130 14.25 -8.21 15.27
CA SER A 130 13.06 -9.05 15.07
C SER A 130 13.28 -10.27 14.17
N THR A 131 14.42 -10.41 13.50
CA THR A 131 14.66 -11.33 12.36
C THR A 131 13.80 -11.06 11.11
N TYR A 132 12.88 -10.10 11.17
CA TYR A 132 12.05 -9.68 10.04
C TYR A 132 12.57 -8.38 9.42
N SER A 133 12.48 -8.34 8.10
CA SER A 133 12.66 -7.12 7.32
C SER A 133 11.37 -6.29 7.32
N ARG A 134 11.48 -5.06 6.82
CA ARG A 134 10.36 -4.14 6.59
C ARG A 134 9.86 -4.31 5.14
N GLY A 135 9.04 -5.35 4.94
CA GLY A 135 8.49 -5.71 3.62
C GLY A 135 7.48 -4.66 3.14
N HIS A 136 7.75 -4.05 1.99
CA HIS A 136 6.91 -2.99 1.46
C HIS A 136 5.67 -3.57 0.77
N MET A 137 4.51 -2.96 0.99
CA MET A 137 3.30 -3.27 0.20
C MET A 137 3.30 -2.49 -1.12
N ASN A 138 3.60 -1.19 -1.04
CA ASN A 138 3.94 -0.37 -2.19
C ASN A 138 5.47 -0.28 -2.33
N PRO A 139 6.11 -1.01 -3.27
CA PRO A 139 7.55 -1.02 -3.46
C PRO A 139 8.08 0.26 -4.08
N SER A 140 9.22 0.74 -3.59
CA SER A 140 9.85 1.96 -4.12
C SER A 140 10.17 1.86 -5.63
N LEU A 141 10.64 0.72 -6.13
CA LEU A 141 11.03 0.59 -7.54
C LEU A 141 9.85 0.41 -8.51
N HIS A 142 8.65 0.80 -8.12
CA HIS A 142 7.48 0.98 -8.99
C HIS A 142 7.12 2.47 -9.20
N HIS A 143 8.04 3.37 -8.82
CA HIS A 143 7.85 4.81 -8.87
C HIS A 143 8.96 5.54 -9.63
N ARG A 144 8.55 6.48 -10.48
CA ARG A 144 9.44 7.31 -11.30
C ARG A 144 10.25 8.29 -10.47
N THR A 145 9.58 9.11 -9.66
CA THR A 145 10.21 10.26 -8.99
C THR A 145 10.95 9.86 -7.72
N HIS A 146 11.84 10.72 -7.22
CA HIS A 146 12.51 10.46 -5.95
C HIS A 146 11.55 10.59 -4.75
N GLU A 147 10.60 11.49 -4.85
CA GLU A 147 9.63 11.82 -3.81
C GLU A 147 8.61 10.69 -3.64
N ASP A 148 8.08 10.14 -4.72
CA ASP A 148 7.16 8.98 -4.69
C ASP A 148 7.86 7.76 -4.08
N ARG A 149 9.13 7.54 -4.43
CA ARG A 149 9.95 6.47 -3.82
C ARG A 149 10.21 6.70 -2.34
N THR A 150 10.44 7.95 -1.95
CA THR A 150 10.71 8.30 -0.55
C THR A 150 9.45 8.16 0.31
N ALA A 151 8.28 8.41 -0.27
CA ALA A 151 6.99 8.26 0.37
C ALA A 151 6.67 6.79 0.72
N THR A 152 7.22 5.81 0.00
CA THR A 152 6.97 4.40 0.32
C THR A 152 7.57 3.95 1.66
N PHE A 153 8.51 4.73 2.22
CA PHE A 153 9.18 4.46 3.49
C PHE A 153 8.39 5.01 4.69
N THR A 154 7.13 4.59 4.82
CA THR A 154 6.28 4.77 6.01
C THR A 154 5.90 3.40 6.56
N LEU A 155 5.86 3.22 7.88
CA LEU A 155 5.58 1.91 8.46
C LEU A 155 4.12 1.46 8.31
N THR A 156 3.21 2.37 7.95
CA THR A 156 1.85 2.00 7.53
C THR A 156 1.82 1.31 6.16
N ASN A 157 2.89 1.38 5.37
CA ASN A 157 3.07 0.66 4.11
C ASN A 157 3.89 -0.64 4.26
N VAL A 158 4.08 -1.13 5.48
CA VAL A 158 5.02 -2.23 5.76
C VAL A 158 4.39 -3.35 6.56
N VAL A 159 4.78 -4.58 6.24
CA VAL A 159 4.56 -5.78 7.06
C VAL A 159 5.89 -6.41 7.50
N PRO A 160 5.93 -7.17 8.60
CA PRO A 160 7.05 -8.04 8.93
C PRO A 160 7.24 -9.10 7.85
N GLN A 161 8.33 -9.02 7.09
CA GLN A 161 8.60 -9.98 6.00
C GLN A 161 9.91 -10.73 6.24
N LYS A 162 9.90 -12.07 6.12
CA LYS A 162 11.12 -12.88 6.23
C LYS A 162 12.08 -12.54 5.09
N ALA A 163 13.38 -12.46 5.40
CA ALA A 163 14.41 -12.13 4.41
C ALA A 163 14.41 -13.10 3.21
N GLY A 164 14.20 -14.41 3.46
CA GLY A 164 14.09 -15.41 2.39
C GLY A 164 12.89 -15.20 1.45
N SER A 165 11.85 -14.51 1.91
CA SER A 165 10.73 -14.04 1.08
C SER A 165 11.08 -12.73 0.40
N ASN A 166 11.42 -11.69 1.18
CA ASN A 166 11.64 -10.32 0.75
C ASN A 166 12.76 -10.20 -0.30
N ASP A 167 13.96 -10.72 -0.01
CA ASP A 167 15.17 -10.57 -0.84
C ASP A 167 15.28 -11.66 -1.92
N GLY A 168 14.22 -12.45 -2.08
CA GLY A 168 14.23 -13.66 -2.88
C GLY A 168 13.06 -13.70 -3.85
N PRO A 169 12.11 -14.65 -3.72
CA PRO A 169 10.98 -14.76 -4.62
C PRO A 169 10.09 -13.51 -4.70
N TRP A 170 9.92 -12.76 -3.60
CA TRP A 170 9.10 -11.55 -3.61
C TRP A 170 9.75 -10.40 -4.39
N GLU A 171 11.05 -10.13 -4.20
CA GLU A 171 11.78 -9.18 -5.04
C GLU A 171 11.69 -9.55 -6.53
N LYS A 172 11.83 -10.84 -6.87
CA LYS A 172 11.68 -11.31 -8.26
C LYS A 172 10.28 -11.06 -8.82
N LEU A 173 9.25 -11.19 -7.99
CA LEU A 173 7.87 -10.86 -8.35
C LEU A 173 7.75 -9.35 -8.68
N GLU A 174 8.23 -8.48 -7.79
CA GLU A 174 8.21 -7.02 -8.00
C GLU A 174 8.95 -6.64 -9.30
N GLN A 175 10.14 -7.20 -9.52
CA GLN A 175 10.89 -6.99 -10.77
C GLN A 175 10.15 -7.50 -12.01
N THR A 176 9.45 -8.64 -11.92
CA THR A 176 8.64 -9.17 -13.01
C THR A 176 7.46 -8.25 -13.32
N VAL A 177 6.71 -7.80 -12.30
CA VAL A 177 5.61 -6.85 -12.46
C VAL A 177 6.09 -5.56 -13.11
N ASN A 178 7.21 -5.00 -12.62
CA ASN A 178 7.82 -3.81 -13.19
C ASN A 178 8.17 -3.99 -14.68
N LYS A 179 8.86 -5.08 -15.05
CA LYS A 179 9.22 -5.36 -16.45
C LYS A 179 7.99 -5.53 -17.34
N SER A 180 6.98 -6.28 -16.90
CA SER A 180 5.76 -6.50 -17.68
C SER A 180 4.97 -5.20 -17.89
N LEU A 181 4.75 -4.43 -16.83
CA LEU A 181 3.99 -3.18 -16.93
C LEU A 181 4.75 -2.12 -17.74
N ALA A 182 6.07 -1.98 -17.57
CA ALA A 182 6.87 -1.05 -18.36
C ALA A 182 6.84 -1.36 -19.86
N ALA A 183 6.87 -2.64 -20.23
CA ALA A 183 6.96 -3.06 -21.62
C ALA A 183 5.60 -3.07 -22.33
N PHE A 184 4.52 -3.42 -21.63
CA PHE A 184 3.25 -3.74 -22.28
C PHE A 184 2.07 -2.88 -21.83
N CYS A 185 2.13 -2.20 -20.69
CA CYS A 185 1.04 -1.30 -20.29
C CYS A 185 1.15 0.04 -21.02
N LEU A 186 0.12 0.40 -21.80
CA LEU A 186 0.08 1.61 -22.62
C LEU A 186 -0.60 2.80 -21.91
N GLY A 187 -1.08 2.60 -20.69
CA GLY A 187 -1.77 3.60 -19.89
C GLY A 187 -1.41 3.51 -18.41
N GLN A 188 -2.32 3.95 -17.54
CA GLN A 188 -2.15 3.76 -16.11
C GLN A 188 -2.37 2.31 -15.72
N ALA A 189 -1.40 1.73 -15.01
CA ALA A 189 -1.57 0.49 -14.29
C ALA A 189 -1.82 0.79 -12.81
N TYR A 190 -2.81 0.11 -12.25
CA TYR A 190 -3.18 0.19 -10.84
C TYR A 190 -2.73 -1.08 -10.17
N VAL A 191 -1.99 -0.98 -9.06
CA VAL A 191 -1.48 -2.14 -8.33
C VAL A 191 -2.03 -2.10 -6.91
N VAL A 192 -2.46 -3.25 -6.41
CA VAL A 192 -2.84 -3.46 -5.02
C VAL A 192 -2.04 -4.62 -4.48
N THR A 193 -1.34 -4.39 -3.37
CA THR A 193 -0.57 -5.42 -2.65
C THR A 193 -1.09 -5.50 -1.23
N GLY A 194 -1.38 -6.70 -0.75
CA GLY A 194 -1.96 -6.92 0.56
C GLY A 194 -1.39 -8.14 1.28
N ALA A 195 -1.86 -8.32 2.52
CA ALA A 195 -1.40 -9.35 3.43
C ALA A 195 -2.51 -10.38 3.70
N ILE A 196 -2.13 -11.64 3.87
CA ILE A 196 -3.01 -12.72 4.34
C ILE A 196 -2.51 -13.17 5.71
N PRO A 197 -3.32 -13.06 6.77
CA PRO A 197 -2.95 -13.50 8.09
C PRO A 197 -3.02 -15.02 8.23
N TYR A 198 -2.43 -15.53 9.31
CA TYR A 198 -2.66 -16.89 9.75
C TYR A 198 -4.12 -17.09 10.16
N GLN A 199 -4.69 -18.27 9.90
CA GLN A 199 -6.05 -18.60 10.34
C GLN A 199 -6.12 -18.92 11.84
N SER A 200 -5.02 -19.40 12.41
CA SER A 200 -4.84 -19.70 13.84
C SER A 200 -3.39 -19.43 14.24
N GLU A 201 -3.11 -19.30 15.54
CA GLU A 201 -1.74 -19.16 16.08
C GLU A 201 -0.96 -18.00 15.45
N GLU A 202 -1.57 -16.81 15.42
CA GLU A 202 -0.95 -15.64 14.81
C GLU A 202 0.43 -15.31 15.38
N HIS A 203 1.36 -14.99 14.49
CA HIS A 203 2.69 -14.55 14.85
C HIS A 203 2.77 -13.03 14.97
N TRP A 204 3.54 -12.54 15.94
CA TRP A 204 3.66 -11.11 16.22
C TRP A 204 5.11 -10.70 16.51
N LEU A 205 5.47 -9.48 16.11
CA LEU A 205 6.73 -8.87 16.55
C LEU A 205 6.58 -8.30 17.96
N LYS A 206 7.67 -8.41 18.73
CA LYS A 206 7.77 -7.91 20.11
C LYS A 206 6.62 -8.45 20.96
N ASN A 207 6.23 -7.70 21.98
CA ASN A 207 5.13 -8.05 22.89
C ASN A 207 3.77 -7.84 22.20
N HIS A 208 3.47 -8.63 21.18
CA HIS A 208 2.22 -8.59 20.40
C HIS A 208 1.94 -7.22 19.76
N ARG A 209 2.97 -6.55 19.25
CA ARG A 209 2.81 -5.19 18.75
C ARG A 209 2.44 -5.10 17.28
N VAL A 210 3.05 -5.91 16.42
CA VAL A 210 2.85 -5.88 14.97
C VAL A 210 2.60 -7.28 14.46
N ALA A 211 1.47 -7.52 13.80
CA ALA A 211 1.12 -8.84 13.28
C ALA A 211 2.00 -9.21 12.09
N VAL A 212 2.49 -10.44 12.08
CA VAL A 212 3.23 -11.03 10.96
C VAL A 212 2.23 -11.73 10.05
N PRO A 213 2.18 -11.41 8.74
CA PRO A 213 1.32 -12.12 7.81
C PRO A 213 1.91 -13.48 7.44
N GLU A 214 1.04 -14.45 7.13
CA GLU A 214 1.46 -15.76 6.65
C GLU A 214 1.85 -15.72 5.16
N TYR A 215 1.05 -14.99 4.37
CA TYR A 215 1.31 -14.76 2.95
C TYR A 215 1.19 -13.27 2.61
N MET A 216 1.83 -12.89 1.51
CA MET A 216 1.60 -11.62 0.84
C MET A 216 0.95 -11.89 -0.53
N TRP A 217 0.14 -10.96 -1.01
CA TRP A 217 -0.47 -11.03 -2.32
C TRP A 217 -0.30 -9.71 -3.07
N SER A 218 -0.23 -9.78 -4.39
CA SER A 218 -0.19 -8.59 -5.25
C SER A 218 -1.01 -8.84 -6.50
N ALA A 219 -1.72 -7.81 -6.95
CA ALA A 219 -2.45 -7.82 -8.19
C ALA A 219 -2.33 -6.48 -8.91
N TYR A 220 -2.34 -6.52 -10.24
CA TYR A 220 -2.44 -5.30 -11.04
C TYR A 220 -3.59 -5.36 -12.03
N CYS A 221 -4.05 -4.17 -12.40
CA CYS A 221 -5.01 -3.88 -13.46
C CYS A 221 -4.37 -2.88 -14.43
N CYS A 222 -4.16 -3.31 -15.68
CA CYS A 222 -3.75 -2.47 -16.80
C CYS A 222 -4.80 -2.59 -17.92
N PRO A 223 -5.80 -1.69 -17.97
CA PRO A 223 -6.92 -1.79 -18.91
C PRO A 223 -6.50 -1.53 -20.37
N LYS A 224 -5.41 -0.79 -20.59
CA LYS A 224 -4.89 -0.46 -21.92
C LYS A 224 -3.47 -1.00 -22.05
N TYR A 225 -3.30 -2.06 -22.82
CA TYR A 225 -2.02 -2.75 -22.99
C TYR A 225 -1.78 -3.13 -24.46
N ASN A 226 -0.52 -3.38 -24.79
CA ASN A 226 -0.12 -3.92 -26.08
C ASN A 226 -0.48 -5.40 -26.15
N SER A 227 -1.40 -5.77 -27.04
CA SER A 227 -1.88 -7.14 -27.21
C SER A 227 -0.86 -8.08 -27.86
N SER A 228 0.24 -7.56 -28.44
CA SER A 228 1.37 -8.35 -28.95
C SER A 228 2.25 -8.86 -27.80
N LEU A 229 1.66 -9.67 -26.93
CA LEU A 229 2.31 -10.26 -25.75
C LEU A 229 3.10 -11.52 -26.13
N PRO A 230 4.28 -11.74 -25.53
CA PRO A 230 4.92 -13.05 -25.47
C PRO A 230 3.96 -14.11 -24.90
N GLU A 231 4.15 -15.37 -25.28
CA GLU A 231 3.26 -16.47 -24.90
C GLU A 231 3.09 -16.58 -23.37
N GLU A 232 4.17 -16.37 -22.63
CA GLU A 232 4.21 -16.45 -21.16
C GLU A 232 3.40 -15.36 -20.47
N LEU A 233 3.06 -14.27 -21.18
CA LEU A 233 2.34 -13.12 -20.65
C LEU A 233 0.90 -13.01 -21.17
N ARG A 234 0.46 -13.88 -22.10
CA ARG A 234 -0.88 -13.81 -22.73
C ARG A 234 -2.02 -13.74 -21.73
N ASN A 235 -1.90 -14.44 -20.60
CA ASN A 235 -2.91 -14.51 -19.55
C ASN A 235 -2.62 -13.58 -18.36
N THR A 236 -1.77 -12.57 -18.54
CA THR A 236 -1.36 -11.62 -17.47
C THR A 236 -1.87 -10.20 -17.70
N PHE A 237 -2.60 -9.96 -18.78
CA PHE A 237 -3.27 -8.69 -19.06
C PHE A 237 -4.75 -8.94 -19.44
N PRO A 238 -5.68 -8.03 -19.08
CA PRO A 238 -5.45 -6.77 -18.37
C PRO A 238 -5.14 -6.94 -16.87
N THR A 239 -5.27 -8.16 -16.33
CA THR A 239 -5.04 -8.45 -14.91
C THR A 239 -4.01 -9.53 -14.68
N TYR A 240 -3.29 -9.40 -13.58
CA TYR A 240 -2.37 -10.39 -13.05
C TYR A 240 -2.49 -10.44 -11.54
N ALA A 241 -2.28 -11.62 -10.96
CA ALA A 241 -2.19 -11.79 -9.51
C ALA A 241 -1.11 -12.80 -9.12
N ALA A 242 -0.61 -12.65 -7.89
CA ALA A 242 0.28 -13.62 -7.27
C ALA A 242 0.10 -13.65 -5.74
N ILE A 243 0.38 -14.81 -5.15
CA ILE A 243 0.51 -14.99 -3.70
C ILE A 243 1.90 -15.55 -3.41
N GLY A 244 2.59 -14.97 -2.42
CA GLY A 244 3.92 -15.35 -1.97
C GLY A 244 3.92 -15.76 -0.50
N ARG A 245 4.71 -16.79 -0.18
CA ARG A 245 4.88 -17.28 1.20
C ARG A 245 5.75 -16.30 1.98
N ASN A 246 5.27 -15.84 3.13
CA ASN A 246 6.09 -15.12 4.09
C ASN A 246 6.65 -16.05 5.17
N ASP A 247 5.99 -17.18 5.42
CA ASP A 247 6.48 -18.26 6.28
C ASP A 247 6.84 -19.49 5.45
N CYS A 248 8.06 -20.00 5.64
CA CYS A 248 8.52 -21.16 4.90
C CYS A 248 7.78 -22.45 5.29
N ASN A 249 7.15 -22.48 6.47
CA ASN A 249 6.46 -23.65 7.01
C ASN A 249 4.95 -23.65 6.78
N SER A 250 4.39 -22.63 6.12
CA SER A 250 2.97 -22.57 5.76
C SER A 250 2.47 -23.80 4.99
N SER A 251 1.16 -24.01 4.94
CA SER A 251 0.62 -25.10 4.12
C SER A 251 0.90 -24.89 2.63
N GLU A 252 0.95 -25.98 1.86
CA GLU A 252 1.11 -25.94 0.40
C GLU A 252 -0.21 -25.68 -0.36
N GLU A 253 -1.30 -25.39 0.35
CA GLU A 253 -2.66 -25.27 -0.19
C GLU A 253 -2.79 -24.13 -1.23
N ILE A 254 -2.11 -23.01 -0.99
CA ILE A 254 -2.13 -21.83 -1.85
C ILE A 254 -0.88 -21.83 -2.74
N VAL A 255 0.28 -21.97 -2.12
CA VAL A 255 1.58 -21.85 -2.79
C VAL A 255 2.40 -23.11 -2.51
N PRO A 256 2.52 -24.01 -3.49
CA PRO A 256 3.35 -25.21 -3.38
C PRO A 256 4.83 -24.87 -3.17
N VAL A 257 5.55 -25.73 -2.45
CA VAL A 257 6.98 -25.57 -2.20
C VAL A 257 7.79 -26.14 -3.36
N SER A 258 8.66 -25.33 -3.94
CA SER A 258 9.56 -25.81 -4.97
C SER A 258 10.74 -26.58 -4.37
N LYS A 259 10.79 -27.89 -4.61
CA LYS A 259 11.93 -28.74 -4.20
C LYS A 259 13.24 -28.34 -4.87
N THR A 260 13.18 -27.65 -6.01
CA THR A 260 14.33 -27.17 -6.78
C THR A 260 14.75 -25.74 -6.41
N ALA A 261 14.03 -25.07 -5.51
CA ALA A 261 14.44 -23.77 -5.00
C ALA A 261 15.81 -23.86 -4.30
N LYS A 262 16.60 -22.78 -4.44
CA LYS A 262 17.85 -22.62 -3.69
C LYS A 262 17.57 -22.77 -2.19
N LYS A 263 18.51 -23.36 -1.47
CA LYS A 263 18.34 -23.72 -0.05
C LYS A 263 17.92 -22.52 0.81
N GLU A 264 18.47 -21.33 0.59
CA GLU A 264 18.10 -20.12 1.34
C GLU A 264 16.67 -19.61 1.08
N PHE A 265 16.03 -19.99 -0.02
CA PHE A 265 14.70 -19.53 -0.43
C PHE A 265 13.62 -20.62 -0.42
N ARG A 266 13.99 -21.85 -0.02
CA ARG A 266 13.07 -22.98 -0.01
C ARG A 266 11.89 -22.70 0.93
N GLY A 267 10.67 -22.83 0.42
CA GLY A 267 9.45 -22.55 1.17
C GLY A 267 9.01 -21.09 1.12
N TYR A 268 9.74 -20.18 0.49
CA TYR A 268 9.31 -18.78 0.31
C TYR A 268 8.76 -18.52 -1.10
N ASP A 269 8.30 -19.56 -1.77
CA ASP A 269 7.85 -19.54 -3.16
C ASP A 269 6.71 -18.54 -3.42
N VAL A 270 6.55 -18.18 -4.70
CA VAL A 270 5.47 -17.31 -5.20
C VAL A 270 4.71 -18.05 -6.29
N ARG A 271 3.38 -18.10 -6.17
CA ARG A 271 2.48 -18.66 -7.19
C ARG A 271 1.76 -17.54 -7.93
N ARG A 272 1.89 -17.55 -9.26
CA ARG A 272 1.11 -16.69 -10.17
C ARG A 272 -0.27 -17.29 -10.37
N MET A 273 -1.29 -16.46 -10.53
CA MET A 273 -2.68 -16.89 -10.69
C MET A 273 -3.54 -15.82 -11.37
N SER A 274 -4.78 -16.16 -11.73
CA SER A 274 -5.75 -15.18 -12.20
C SER A 274 -6.27 -14.32 -11.04
N LEU A 275 -6.86 -13.16 -11.37
CA LEU A 275 -7.48 -12.29 -10.37
C LEU A 275 -8.62 -13.01 -9.62
N GLU A 276 -9.43 -13.79 -10.33
CA GLU A 276 -10.54 -14.57 -9.76
C GLU A 276 -10.01 -15.61 -8.76
N THR A 277 -8.88 -16.24 -9.09
CA THR A 277 -8.25 -17.23 -8.21
C THR A 277 -7.71 -16.57 -6.94
N LEU A 278 -7.12 -15.37 -7.07
CA LEU A 278 -6.71 -14.58 -5.91
C LEU A 278 -7.93 -14.21 -5.05
N GLU A 279 -9.00 -13.65 -5.63
CA GLU A 279 -10.21 -13.26 -4.90
C GLU A 279 -10.86 -14.46 -4.19
N MET A 280 -10.82 -15.66 -4.80
CA MET A 280 -11.25 -16.90 -4.16
C MET A 280 -10.44 -17.22 -2.90
N TYR A 281 -9.10 -17.19 -2.98
CA TYR A 281 -8.25 -17.43 -1.80
C TYR A 281 -8.41 -16.34 -0.74
N LEU A 282 -8.52 -15.07 -1.13
CA LEU A 282 -8.79 -13.98 -0.19
C LEU A 282 -10.14 -14.18 0.51
N ARG A 283 -11.17 -14.64 -0.21
CA ARG A 283 -12.48 -14.93 0.37
C ARG A 283 -12.41 -16.02 1.43
N ASP A 284 -11.75 -17.12 1.12
CA ASP A 284 -11.58 -18.24 2.03
C ASP A 284 -10.77 -17.83 3.27
N ARG A 285 -9.62 -17.21 3.05
CA ARG A 285 -8.66 -16.88 4.11
C ARG A 285 -9.07 -15.72 5.00
N LEU A 286 -9.84 -14.77 4.48
CA LEU A 286 -10.29 -13.58 5.23
C LEU A 286 -11.75 -13.67 5.66
N SER A 287 -12.45 -14.76 5.31
CA SER A 287 -13.88 -14.95 5.59
C SER A 287 -14.75 -13.78 5.14
N ALA A 288 -14.39 -13.15 4.02
CA ALA A 288 -15.05 -11.96 3.49
C ALA A 288 -15.03 -11.94 1.96
N VAL A 289 -16.09 -11.48 1.30
CA VAL A 289 -16.09 -11.36 -0.16
C VAL A 289 -15.20 -10.18 -0.57
N VAL A 290 -13.97 -10.49 -0.95
CA VAL A 290 -12.99 -9.48 -1.39
C VAL A 290 -13.08 -9.28 -2.90
N SER A 291 -13.17 -8.03 -3.31
CA SER A 291 -13.10 -7.63 -4.71
C SER A 291 -12.01 -6.58 -4.85
N VAL A 292 -10.99 -6.86 -5.64
CA VAL A 292 -9.76 -6.06 -5.68
C VAL A 292 -9.88 -4.88 -6.64
N PHE A 293 -10.49 -5.09 -7.81
CA PHE A 293 -10.69 -4.07 -8.83
C PHE A 293 -12.14 -3.99 -9.26
N TYR A 294 -12.60 -2.79 -9.60
CA TYR A 294 -13.92 -2.58 -10.19
C TYR A 294 -14.11 -3.47 -11.42
N GLU A 295 -15.20 -4.26 -11.41
CA GLU A 295 -15.54 -5.22 -12.47
C GLU A 295 -14.34 -6.07 -12.92
N ARG A 296 -13.42 -6.44 -12.01
CA ARG A 296 -12.20 -7.22 -12.34
C ARG A 296 -11.37 -6.62 -13.47
N CYS A 297 -11.31 -5.29 -13.57
CA CYS A 297 -10.59 -4.59 -14.63
C CYS A 297 -11.15 -4.87 -16.05
N SER A 298 -12.40 -5.36 -16.18
CA SER A 298 -13.00 -5.76 -17.46
C SER A 298 -13.57 -4.61 -18.30
N GLY A 299 -13.34 -3.35 -17.90
CA GLY A 299 -13.78 -2.19 -18.67
C GLY A 299 -13.01 -2.05 -19.99
N SER A 300 -13.62 -2.50 -21.08
CA SER A 300 -13.12 -2.38 -22.44
C SER A 300 -13.28 -0.95 -22.99
N HIS A 301 -12.21 -0.54 -23.68
CA HIS A 301 -12.06 0.41 -24.80
C HIS A 301 -12.61 1.84 -24.70
#